data_AF-A0A2K0TJS6-F1
#
_entry.id   AF-A0A2K0TJS6-F1
#
_cell.length_a   1.000
_cell.length_b   1.000
_cell.length_c   1.000
_cell.angle_alpha   90.00
_cell.angle_beta   90.00
_cell.angle_gamma   90.00
#
_symmetry.space_group_name_H-M   'P 1'
#
loop_
_entity.id
_entity.type
_entity.pdbx_description
1 polymer ?
#
loop_
_entity_poly.entity_id
_entity_poly.type
_entity_poly.pdbx_seq_one_letter_code
_entity_poly.pdbx_strand_id
1 'polypeptide(L)'
;MTEMQELSDNFHSVLKVTEEAQTTSLSSCLADSPDHWDHNAEGDGAQSQWREFHNFMNKQAETHLYPKYLYRAHVHGHPHPRMLDDCKKFYSDNFGSDLHLWCEYDAESPIWVPIGDPMDLTVEDFFCDLNLHLDKTVINHRAKCDGEQPFLSSLVSLSGNFCWTAQRICQVGRKTSEDQIPGLAIFKTAMINPTGVRIYRVKDMLKFFDRRLVESSVHISSRLRDWARNADEYVCWSLVPREALVAFTPLPDLIESFNGGEEAFLTKGFVDSNYLRDFRERPLVHVSLREYADRASRFVRNIITDVSNLEEAKQLCMHMEEVLSNPSTWGYEVAYSAQDLDAAISSSVKKALETAFGLS
;
A
#
# COMPACT_ATOMS: atom_id res chain seq x y z
N MET A 1 3.61 36.06 -1.80
CA MET A 1 3.60 35.65 -3.22
C MET A 1 5.00 35.32 -3.74
N THR A 2 6.07 35.82 -3.12
CA THR A 2 7.46 35.60 -3.55
C THR A 2 8.03 34.21 -3.18
N GLU A 3 7.57 33.59 -2.08
CA GLU A 3 8.09 32.28 -1.62
C GLU A 3 7.65 31.08 -2.48
N MET A 4 6.45 31.12 -3.10
CA MET A 4 6.04 30.07 -4.05
C MET A 4 6.79 30.16 -5.38
N GLN A 5 7.26 31.37 -5.75
CA GLN A 5 8.09 31.56 -6.93
C GLN A 5 9.50 30.99 -6.69
N GLU A 6 10.10 31.26 -5.52
CA GLU A 6 11.40 30.70 -5.13
C GLU A 6 11.38 29.17 -4.99
N LEU A 7 10.29 28.58 -4.50
CA LEU A 7 10.13 27.11 -4.45
C LEU A 7 9.99 26.50 -5.86
N SER A 8 9.25 27.15 -6.75
CA SER A 8 9.10 26.72 -8.15
C SER A 8 10.43 26.82 -8.91
N ASP A 9 11.17 27.91 -8.70
CA ASP A 9 12.45 28.18 -9.36
C ASP A 9 13.55 27.24 -8.83
N ASN A 10 13.53 26.89 -7.54
CA ASN A 10 14.41 25.86 -6.98
C ASN A 10 14.09 24.46 -7.51
N PHE A 11 12.81 24.11 -7.68
CA PHE A 11 12.43 22.81 -8.25
C PHE A 11 12.88 22.66 -9.71
N HIS A 12 12.79 23.74 -10.50
CA HIS A 12 13.25 23.76 -11.89
C HIS A 12 14.77 23.78 -12.00
N SER A 13 15.48 24.41 -11.04
CA SER A 13 16.94 24.38 -10.97
C SER A 13 17.48 22.98 -10.65
N VAL A 14 16.84 22.25 -9.71
CA VAL A 14 17.21 20.87 -9.35
C VAL A 14 17.00 19.92 -10.53
N LEU A 15 15.87 20.02 -11.25
CA LEU A 15 15.62 19.23 -12.45
C LEU A 15 16.69 19.44 -13.54
N LYS A 16 17.16 20.68 -13.70
CA LYS A 16 18.19 21.03 -14.69
C LYS A 16 19.58 20.50 -14.33
N VAL A 17 19.92 20.48 -13.04
CA VAL A 17 21.18 19.89 -12.55
C VAL A 17 21.20 18.37 -12.77
N THR A 18 20.06 17.68 -12.63
CA THR A 18 19.94 16.24 -12.98
C THR A 18 20.04 15.96 -14.48
N GLU A 19 19.55 16.85 -15.35
CA GLU A 19 19.72 16.71 -16.81
C GLU A 19 21.17 16.98 -17.25
N GLU A 20 21.87 17.93 -16.62
CA GLU A 20 23.28 18.22 -16.93
C GLU A 20 24.24 17.16 -16.36
N ALA A 21 23.91 16.51 -15.23
CA ALA A 21 24.70 15.40 -14.67
C ALA A 21 24.66 14.12 -15.52
N GLN A 22 23.67 13.95 -16.41
CA GLN A 22 23.63 12.81 -17.34
C GLN A 22 24.57 12.95 -18.55
N THR A 23 25.26 14.08 -18.73
CA THR A 23 26.15 14.31 -19.88
C THR A 23 27.65 14.38 -19.56
N THR A 24 28.05 14.10 -18.32
CA THR A 24 29.47 14.02 -17.96
C THR A 24 29.92 12.60 -17.66
N SER A 25 30.52 12.00 -18.70
CA SER A 25 31.33 10.79 -18.67
C SER A 25 32.32 10.79 -17.51
N LEU A 26 32.27 9.76 -16.66
CA LEU A 26 33.35 9.39 -15.76
C LEU A 26 33.68 7.91 -15.94
N SER A 27 34.59 7.69 -16.89
CA SER A 27 35.52 6.58 -16.93
C SER A 27 36.43 6.62 -15.70
N SER A 28 36.51 5.53 -14.95
CA SER A 28 37.74 4.75 -14.71
C SER A 28 37.65 3.96 -13.40
N CYS A 29 37.67 2.63 -13.54
CA CYS A 29 38.43 1.66 -12.73
C CYS A 29 37.67 0.32 -12.70
N LEU A 30 37.94 -0.54 -13.67
CA LEU A 30 38.28 -1.96 -13.50
C LEU A 30 38.64 -2.53 -14.88
N ALA A 31 39.86 -3.03 -15.00
CA ALA A 31 40.46 -3.49 -16.23
C ALA A 31 40.09 -4.95 -16.56
N ASP A 32 40.03 -5.18 -17.88
CA ASP A 32 40.29 -6.41 -18.63
C ASP A 32 39.31 -7.61 -18.55
N SER A 33 38.37 -7.65 -19.50
CA SER A 33 38.14 -8.84 -20.33
C SER A 33 37.51 -8.44 -21.67
N PRO A 34 38.01 -8.89 -22.84
CA PRO A 34 37.43 -8.56 -24.12
C PRO A 34 36.42 -9.63 -24.52
N ASP A 35 35.13 -9.35 -24.39
CA ASP A 35 34.13 -10.02 -25.22
C ASP A 35 33.10 -8.99 -25.70
N HIS A 36 32.99 -8.96 -27.02
CA HIS A 36 32.19 -8.06 -27.83
C HIS A 36 30.70 -8.40 -27.61
N TRP A 37 29.97 -7.59 -26.85
CA TRP A 37 28.50 -7.66 -26.79
C TRP A 37 27.91 -6.62 -27.75
N ASP A 38 27.27 -7.11 -28.81
CA ASP A 38 26.53 -6.31 -29.79
C ASP A 38 25.28 -5.69 -29.13
N HIS A 39 25.36 -4.41 -28.76
CA HIS A 39 24.31 -3.69 -28.02
C HIS A 39 23.09 -3.23 -28.84
N ASN A 40 22.87 -3.69 -30.08
CA ASN A 40 21.89 -3.04 -30.97
C ASN A 40 20.65 -3.88 -31.37
N ALA A 41 20.47 -5.10 -30.85
CA ALA A 41 19.29 -5.93 -31.18
C ALA A 41 18.30 -6.15 -30.02
N GLU A 42 18.75 -6.08 -28.76
CA GLU A 42 17.89 -6.39 -27.59
C GLU A 42 17.06 -5.19 -27.10
N GLY A 43 17.50 -3.96 -27.38
CA GLY A 43 16.81 -2.74 -26.92
C GLY A 43 15.44 -2.50 -27.57
N ASP A 44 15.26 -2.87 -28.84
CA ASP A 44 13.99 -2.64 -29.58
C ASP A 44 12.92 -3.67 -29.17
N GLY A 45 13.34 -4.89 -28.81
CA GLY A 45 12.46 -5.95 -28.32
C GLY A 45 11.91 -5.66 -26.92
N ALA A 46 12.76 -5.27 -25.97
CA ALA A 46 12.37 -4.96 -24.60
C ALA A 46 11.43 -3.74 -24.54
N GLN A 47 11.75 -2.66 -25.26
CA GLN A 47 10.89 -1.49 -25.33
C GLN A 47 9.53 -1.80 -25.96
N SER A 48 9.48 -2.69 -26.95
CA SER A 48 8.23 -3.14 -27.57
C SER A 48 7.35 -3.93 -26.59
N GLN A 49 7.93 -4.86 -25.83
CA GLN A 49 7.21 -5.64 -24.81
C GLN A 49 6.62 -4.74 -23.72
N TRP A 50 7.39 -3.79 -23.21
CA TRP A 50 6.90 -2.82 -22.23
C TRP A 50 5.78 -1.93 -22.76
N ARG A 51 5.90 -1.49 -24.01
CA ARG A 51 4.83 -0.72 -24.67
C ARG A 51 3.54 -1.54 -24.74
N GLU A 52 3.65 -2.82 -25.09
CA GLU A 52 2.51 -3.71 -25.12
C GLU A 52 1.89 -3.91 -23.73
N PHE A 53 2.72 -4.20 -22.73
CA PHE A 53 2.28 -4.34 -21.34
C PHE A 53 1.54 -3.10 -20.86
N HIS A 54 2.12 -1.91 -21.05
CA HIS A 54 1.49 -0.65 -20.66
C HIS A 54 0.18 -0.38 -21.39
N ASN A 55 0.13 -0.62 -22.70
CA ASN A 55 -1.12 -0.49 -23.47
C ASN A 55 -2.20 -1.42 -22.94
N PHE A 56 -1.85 -2.67 -22.61
CA PHE A 56 -2.76 -3.61 -22.00
C PHE A 56 -3.27 -3.13 -20.64
N MET A 57 -2.36 -2.71 -19.75
CA MET A 57 -2.71 -2.25 -18.41
C MET A 57 -3.58 -1.00 -18.44
N ASN A 58 -3.27 -0.02 -19.30
CA ASN A 58 -4.07 1.20 -19.47
C ASN A 58 -5.50 0.86 -19.92
N LYS A 59 -5.65 -0.05 -20.90
CA LYS A 59 -6.96 -0.52 -21.35
C LYS A 59 -7.74 -1.24 -20.24
N GLN A 60 -7.06 -2.02 -19.38
CA GLN A 60 -7.71 -2.64 -18.22
C GLN A 60 -8.15 -1.58 -17.21
N ALA A 61 -7.31 -0.57 -16.93
CA ALA A 61 -7.64 0.50 -16.00
C ALA A 61 -8.81 1.38 -16.47
N GLU A 62 -8.96 1.60 -17.78
CA GLU A 62 -10.12 2.29 -18.37
C GLU A 62 -11.43 1.50 -18.22
N THR A 63 -11.36 0.17 -18.29
CA THR A 63 -12.54 -0.71 -18.18
C THR A 63 -12.89 -1.06 -16.75
N HIS A 64 -11.88 -1.12 -15.87
CA HIS A 64 -12.00 -1.43 -14.45
C HIS A 64 -11.26 -0.36 -13.68
N LEU A 65 -11.96 0.74 -13.42
CA LEU A 65 -11.41 1.87 -12.69
C LEU A 65 -10.81 1.42 -11.36
N TYR A 66 -9.62 1.95 -11.06
CA TYR A 66 -8.98 1.69 -9.78
C TYR A 66 -9.82 2.28 -8.64
N PRO A 67 -9.82 1.65 -7.45
CA PRO A 67 -10.56 2.16 -6.32
C PRO A 67 -10.03 3.55 -5.94
N LYS A 68 -10.91 4.38 -5.36
CA LYS A 68 -10.57 5.73 -4.90
C LYS A 68 -9.44 5.71 -3.85
N TYR A 69 -9.47 4.68 -3.01
CA TYR A 69 -8.49 4.45 -1.95
C TYR A 69 -7.85 3.07 -2.08
N LEU A 70 -6.57 3.00 -1.74
CA LEU A 70 -5.81 1.77 -1.58
C LEU A 70 -5.27 1.69 -0.16
N TYR A 71 -5.06 0.47 0.33
CA TYR A 71 -4.75 0.22 1.74
C TYR A 71 -3.46 -0.56 1.90
N ARG A 72 -2.76 -0.32 3.01
CA ARG A 72 -1.59 -1.12 3.40
C ARG A 72 -1.58 -1.38 4.89
N ALA A 73 -1.35 -2.63 5.25
CA ALA A 73 -0.95 -3.00 6.60
C ALA A 73 0.55 -2.68 6.71
N HIS A 74 0.86 -1.58 7.38
CA HIS A 74 2.20 -1.01 7.39
C HIS A 74 2.81 -1.08 8.79
N VAL A 75 4.13 -1.16 8.85
CA VAL A 75 4.89 -1.11 10.10
C VAL A 75 5.93 -0.03 9.96
N HIS A 76 5.78 1.04 10.74
CA HIS A 76 6.81 2.06 10.85
C HIS A 76 8.08 1.48 11.48
N GLY A 77 9.23 1.82 10.90
CA GLY A 77 10.53 1.30 11.34
C GLY A 77 10.87 -0.12 10.84
N HIS A 78 10.15 -0.63 9.85
CA HIS A 78 10.42 -1.93 9.21
C HIS A 78 10.67 -1.75 7.69
N PRO A 79 11.61 -2.48 7.06
CA PRO A 79 12.46 -3.53 7.64
C PRO A 79 13.66 -3.01 8.44
N HIS A 80 13.97 -1.71 8.34
CA HIS A 80 15.08 -1.08 9.03
C HIS A 80 14.55 0.00 10.00
N PRO A 81 15.12 0.11 11.21
CA PRO A 81 14.86 1.24 12.09
C PRO A 81 15.14 2.54 11.34
N ARG A 82 14.23 3.52 11.42
CA ARG A 82 14.45 4.82 10.78
C ARG A 82 15.25 5.72 11.70
N MET A 83 16.18 6.45 11.12
CA MET A 83 16.83 7.57 11.78
C MET A 83 15.82 8.70 11.97
N LEU A 84 15.71 9.20 13.20
CA LEU A 84 15.01 10.45 13.47
C LEU A 84 15.83 11.57 12.82
N ASP A 85 15.25 12.27 11.84
CA ASP A 85 15.83 13.51 11.35
C ASP A 85 15.67 14.58 12.43
N ASP A 86 16.74 14.80 13.22
CA ASP A 86 16.80 15.77 14.32
C ASP A 86 16.41 17.20 13.89
N CYS A 87 16.39 17.50 12.58
CA CYS A 87 16.03 18.81 12.05
C CYS A 87 14.55 18.97 11.69
N LYS A 88 13.75 17.89 11.65
CA LYS A 88 12.30 17.97 11.36
C LYS A 88 11.50 17.60 12.60
N LYS A 89 10.87 18.60 13.22
CA LYS A 89 9.86 18.44 14.29
C LYS A 89 8.67 17.53 13.90
N PHE A 90 8.56 17.14 12.64
CA PHE A 90 7.53 16.25 12.13
C PHE A 90 8.19 15.02 11.50
N TYR A 91 8.09 13.92 12.24
CA TYR A 91 8.36 12.55 11.80
C TYR A 91 7.77 12.29 10.40
N SER A 92 8.56 11.66 9.53
CA SER A 92 8.28 11.50 8.10
C SER A 92 8.61 10.08 7.65
N ASP A 93 7.64 9.18 7.73
CA ASP A 93 7.79 7.84 7.17
C ASP A 93 7.69 7.88 5.64
N ASN A 94 8.55 7.15 4.93
CA ASN A 94 8.36 6.85 3.51
C ASN A 94 7.47 5.59 3.35
N PHE A 95 6.90 5.38 2.17
CA PHE A 95 6.24 4.11 1.83
C PHE A 95 7.02 3.40 0.72
N GLY A 96 8.32 3.27 0.93
CA GLY A 96 9.26 2.60 0.05
C GLY A 96 9.09 1.08 0.04
N SER A 97 9.56 0.49 -1.04
CA SER A 97 9.87 -0.93 -1.16
C SER A 97 11.03 -1.29 -0.23
N ASP A 98 11.23 -2.58 0.03
CA ASP A 98 12.33 -3.00 0.91
C ASP A 98 13.69 -2.63 0.32
N LEU A 99 13.83 -2.72 -1.00
CA LEU A 99 15.05 -2.31 -1.70
C LEU A 99 15.27 -0.80 -1.55
N HIS A 100 14.23 0.01 -1.76
CA HIS A 100 14.34 1.47 -1.62
C HIS A 100 14.72 1.86 -0.18
N LEU A 101 14.08 1.25 0.80
CA LEU A 101 14.37 1.47 2.23
C LEU A 101 15.79 1.04 2.61
N TRP A 102 16.29 -0.07 2.04
CA TRP A 102 17.65 -0.50 2.25
C TRP A 102 18.66 0.50 1.64
N CYS A 103 18.39 1.00 0.44
CA CYS A 103 19.23 2.04 -0.18
C CYS A 103 19.24 3.34 0.64
N GLU A 104 18.11 3.76 1.21
CA GLU A 104 18.06 4.94 2.10
C GLU A 104 18.90 4.74 3.35
N TYR A 105 18.82 3.54 3.92
CA TYR A 105 19.58 3.16 5.11
C TYR A 105 21.09 3.12 4.83
N ASP A 106 21.51 2.48 3.73
CA ASP A 106 22.91 2.40 3.31
C ASP A 106 23.50 3.76 2.96
N ALA A 107 22.70 4.65 2.37
CA ALA A 107 23.08 6.02 2.06
C ALA A 107 23.00 6.98 3.28
N GLU A 108 22.48 6.51 4.42
CA GLU A 108 22.16 7.32 5.62
C GLU A 108 21.33 8.58 5.29
N SER A 109 20.53 8.56 4.21
CA SER A 109 19.80 9.73 3.75
C SER A 109 18.64 9.40 2.80
N PRO A 110 17.42 9.94 3.06
CA PRO A 110 16.27 9.72 2.18
C PRO A 110 16.30 10.55 0.88
N ILE A 111 17.14 11.59 0.79
CA ILE A 111 17.14 12.54 -0.34
C ILE A 111 17.94 12.00 -1.54
N TRP A 112 18.87 11.08 -1.30
CA TRP A 112 19.88 10.69 -2.28
C TRP A 112 19.61 9.34 -2.97
N VAL A 113 18.46 8.72 -2.73
CA VAL A 113 18.12 7.43 -3.33
C VAL A 113 17.36 7.64 -4.64
N PRO A 114 17.94 7.29 -5.81
CA PRO A 114 17.23 7.38 -7.06
C PRO A 114 16.09 6.36 -7.11
N ILE A 115 14.96 6.76 -7.70
CA ILE A 115 13.89 5.83 -8.08
C ILE A 115 14.36 5.15 -9.37
N GLY A 116 14.66 3.85 -9.32
CA GLY A 116 14.99 3.09 -10.53
C GLY A 116 13.81 3.02 -11.50
N ASP A 117 14.07 3.01 -12.81
CA ASP A 117 13.04 2.82 -13.83
C ASP A 117 12.82 1.32 -14.05
N PRO A 118 11.61 0.77 -13.88
CA PRO A 118 11.35 -0.65 -14.18
C PRO A 118 11.64 -1.00 -15.65
N MET A 119 11.66 -0.01 -16.55
CA MET A 119 12.00 -0.18 -17.97
C MET A 119 13.46 -0.59 -18.22
N ASP A 120 14.33 -0.46 -17.22
CA ASP A 120 15.71 -0.95 -17.27
C ASP A 120 15.79 -2.50 -17.21
N LEU A 121 14.66 -3.17 -16.92
CA LEU A 121 14.51 -4.63 -16.87
C LEU A 121 13.64 -5.13 -18.02
N THR A 122 13.63 -6.44 -18.28
CA THR A 122 12.63 -7.02 -19.19
C THR A 122 11.26 -7.15 -18.49
N VAL A 123 10.18 -7.27 -19.27
CA VAL A 123 8.86 -7.55 -18.70
C VAL A 123 8.85 -8.91 -17.98
N GLU A 124 9.60 -9.89 -18.48
CA GLU A 124 9.75 -11.20 -17.81
C GLU A 124 10.43 -11.06 -16.45
N ASP A 125 11.52 -10.28 -16.34
CA ASP A 125 12.19 -9.98 -15.08
C ASP A 125 11.25 -9.30 -14.08
N PHE A 126 10.37 -8.41 -14.58
CA PHE A 126 9.35 -7.79 -13.73
C PHE A 126 8.34 -8.81 -13.17
N PHE A 127 7.97 -9.84 -13.95
CA PHE A 127 7.15 -10.95 -13.46
C PHE A 127 7.91 -11.90 -12.53
N CYS A 128 9.22 -12.09 -12.71
CA CYS A 128 10.09 -12.75 -11.73
C CYS A 128 10.04 -12.03 -10.38
N ASP A 129 10.24 -10.71 -10.39
CA ASP A 129 10.22 -9.85 -9.20
C ASP A 129 8.84 -9.90 -8.52
N LEU A 130 7.76 -9.82 -9.30
CA LEU A 130 6.39 -10.00 -8.80
C LEU A 130 6.19 -11.35 -8.12
N ASN A 131 6.70 -12.45 -8.70
CA ASN A 131 6.56 -13.78 -8.11
C ASN A 131 7.23 -13.87 -6.74
N LEU A 132 8.49 -13.41 -6.65
CA LEU A 132 9.26 -13.39 -5.39
C LEU A 132 8.60 -12.46 -4.35
N HIS A 133 8.10 -11.30 -4.80
CA HIS A 133 7.38 -10.35 -3.96
C HIS A 133 6.09 -10.94 -3.38
N LEU A 134 5.26 -11.58 -4.21
CA LEU A 134 4.02 -12.22 -3.75
C LEU A 134 4.31 -13.37 -2.77
N ASP A 135 5.36 -14.16 -3.01
CA ASP A 135 5.74 -15.22 -2.08
C ASP A 135 6.19 -14.65 -0.73
N LYS A 136 6.96 -13.55 -0.73
CA LYS A 136 7.32 -12.82 0.49
C LYS A 136 6.10 -12.29 1.24
N THR A 137 5.16 -11.63 0.58
CA THR A 137 4.01 -11.00 1.24
C THR A 137 3.03 -12.03 1.81
N VAL A 138 2.91 -13.19 1.15
CA VAL A 138 2.21 -14.39 1.65
C VAL A 138 2.93 -14.97 2.87
N ILE A 139 4.25 -15.15 2.77
CA ILE A 139 5.10 -15.86 3.74
C ILE A 139 5.78 -14.92 4.75
N ASN A 140 5.22 -13.76 5.08
CA ASN A 140 5.63 -12.95 6.25
C ASN A 140 5.40 -13.69 7.62
N HIS A 141 5.47 -15.02 7.65
CA HIS A 141 5.35 -15.99 8.74
C HIS A 141 6.50 -17.01 8.83
N ARG A 142 7.51 -17.05 7.95
CA ARG A 142 8.68 -17.92 8.19
C ARG A 142 9.82 -17.13 8.83
N ALA A 143 10.22 -17.56 10.02
CA ALA A 143 11.60 -17.37 10.46
C ALA A 143 12.50 -17.89 9.35
N LYS A 144 13.44 -17.07 8.89
CA LYS A 144 14.38 -17.47 7.84
C LYS A 144 15.04 -18.78 8.26
N CYS A 145 15.22 -19.69 7.31
CA CYS A 145 16.23 -20.74 7.46
C CYS A 145 17.58 -20.03 7.69
N ASP A 146 18.34 -20.47 8.70
CA ASP A 146 19.61 -19.84 9.07
C ASP A 146 20.52 -19.69 7.83
N GLY A 147 20.87 -18.44 7.50
CA GLY A 147 21.90 -18.12 6.49
C GLY A 147 21.44 -17.44 5.19
N GLU A 148 20.14 -17.42 4.85
CA GLU A 148 19.67 -16.77 3.61
C GLU A 148 19.39 -15.27 3.82
N GLN A 149 19.97 -14.44 2.95
CA GLN A 149 19.65 -13.01 2.89
C GLN A 149 18.17 -12.82 2.50
N PRO A 150 17.45 -11.84 3.10
CA PRO A 150 16.06 -11.58 2.72
C PRO A 150 16.03 -11.09 1.27
N PHE A 151 15.07 -11.57 0.49
CA PHE A 151 14.74 -10.92 -0.77
C PHE A 151 14.24 -9.49 -0.51
N LEU A 152 14.96 -8.51 -1.06
CA LEU A 152 14.61 -7.10 -1.04
C LEU A 152 13.84 -6.79 -2.33
N SER A 153 12.53 -6.71 -2.20
CA SER A 153 11.66 -6.42 -3.34
C SER A 153 11.76 -4.96 -3.73
N SER A 154 11.68 -4.69 -5.04
CA SER A 154 11.46 -3.35 -5.60
C SER A 154 9.99 -2.94 -5.59
N LEU A 155 9.08 -3.83 -5.18
CA LEU A 155 7.64 -3.62 -5.22
C LEU A 155 7.07 -3.21 -3.86
N VAL A 156 6.07 -2.33 -3.93
CA VAL A 156 5.25 -1.92 -2.79
C VAL A 156 3.85 -2.49 -2.96
N SER A 157 3.47 -3.40 -2.06
CA SER A 157 2.11 -3.94 -1.98
C SER A 157 1.09 -2.94 -1.43
N LEU A 158 -0.06 -2.90 -2.11
CA LEU A 158 -1.27 -2.19 -1.76
C LEU A 158 -2.48 -3.10 -1.99
N SER A 159 -3.56 -2.87 -1.26
CA SER A 159 -4.77 -3.68 -1.31
C SER A 159 -5.97 -2.81 -1.65
N GLY A 160 -6.84 -3.30 -2.53
CA GLY A 160 -8.17 -2.72 -2.77
C GLY A 160 -9.20 -3.12 -1.71
N ASN A 161 -8.86 -4.05 -0.81
CA ASN A 161 -9.77 -4.62 0.16
C ASN A 161 -9.47 -4.14 1.60
N PHE A 162 -10.29 -3.21 2.10
CA PHE A 162 -10.13 -2.63 3.42
C PHE A 162 -10.23 -3.66 4.56
N CYS A 163 -11.28 -4.50 4.55
CA CYS A 163 -11.51 -5.53 5.56
C CYS A 163 -10.34 -6.53 5.63
N TRP A 164 -9.83 -6.95 4.47
CA TRP A 164 -8.63 -7.79 4.38
C TRP A 164 -7.42 -7.11 5.00
N THR A 165 -7.22 -5.82 4.72
CA THR A 165 -6.06 -5.08 5.23
C THR A 165 -6.15 -4.83 6.73
N ALA A 166 -7.34 -4.53 7.25
CA ALA A 166 -7.61 -4.40 8.68
C ALA A 166 -7.34 -5.70 9.44
N GLN A 167 -7.72 -6.85 8.86
CA GLN A 167 -7.38 -8.14 9.45
C GLN A 167 -5.88 -8.40 9.36
N ARG A 168 -5.24 -8.09 8.23
CA ARG A 168 -3.81 -8.30 8.03
C ARG A 168 -2.97 -7.52 9.04
N ILE A 169 -3.30 -6.26 9.31
CA ILE A 169 -2.55 -5.45 10.28
C ILE A 169 -2.65 -6.01 11.71
N CYS A 170 -3.79 -6.61 12.09
CA CYS A 170 -3.91 -7.29 13.39
C CYS A 170 -2.90 -8.46 13.52
N GLN A 171 -2.60 -9.16 12.43
CA GLN A 171 -1.61 -10.24 12.43
C GLN A 171 -0.18 -9.73 12.46
N VAL A 172 0.07 -8.65 11.72
CA VAL A 172 1.37 -7.99 11.67
C VAL A 172 1.72 -7.44 13.05
N GLY A 173 0.79 -6.76 13.72
CA GLY A 173 1.02 -6.21 15.06
C GLY A 173 1.26 -7.23 16.17
N ARG A 174 0.88 -8.50 15.98
CA ARG A 174 1.29 -9.59 16.91
C ARG A 174 2.78 -9.95 16.83
N LYS A 175 3.47 -9.47 15.81
CA LYS A 175 4.87 -9.81 15.50
C LYS A 175 5.81 -8.60 15.56
N THR A 176 5.27 -7.40 15.70
CA THR A 176 6.07 -6.17 15.77
C THR A 176 6.82 -6.09 17.09
N SER A 177 8.05 -5.59 17.05
CA SER A 177 8.86 -5.28 18.22
C SER A 177 8.43 -3.96 18.89
N GLU A 178 8.98 -3.67 20.07
CA GLU A 178 8.61 -2.47 20.87
C GLU A 178 8.93 -1.14 20.19
N ASP A 179 9.90 -1.13 19.27
CA ASP A 179 10.34 0.02 18.47
C ASP A 179 9.54 0.22 17.17
N GLN A 180 8.60 -0.68 16.89
CA GLN A 180 7.81 -0.67 15.67
C GLN A 180 6.37 -0.23 15.93
N ILE A 181 5.83 0.60 15.03
CA ILE A 181 4.44 1.05 15.12
C ILE A 181 3.65 0.44 13.96
N PRO A 182 2.94 -0.68 14.19
CA PRO A 182 2.01 -1.21 13.20
C PRO A 182 0.80 -0.27 13.05
N GLY A 183 0.37 -0.04 11.82
CA GLY A 183 -0.88 0.66 11.55
C GLY A 183 -1.42 0.45 10.14
N LEU A 184 -2.63 0.92 9.94
CA LEU A 184 -3.34 0.87 8.68
C LEU A 184 -3.11 2.18 7.92
N ALA A 185 -2.44 2.11 6.78
CA ALA A 185 -2.24 3.26 5.89
C ALA A 185 -3.31 3.27 4.79
N ILE A 186 -3.90 4.44 4.54
CA ILE A 186 -4.90 4.69 3.50
C ILE A 186 -4.33 5.70 2.51
N PHE A 187 -4.28 5.32 1.24
CA PHE A 187 -3.74 6.14 0.17
C PHE A 187 -4.82 6.54 -0.83
N LYS A 188 -4.78 7.78 -1.29
CA LYS A 188 -5.60 8.27 -2.40
C LYS A 188 -4.96 7.88 -3.73
N THR A 189 -5.58 6.96 -4.45
CA THR A 189 -5.05 6.41 -5.70
C THR A 189 -4.73 7.50 -6.73
N ALA A 190 -5.57 8.52 -6.82
CA ALA A 190 -5.40 9.64 -7.75
C ALA A 190 -4.16 10.50 -7.48
N MET A 191 -3.56 10.44 -6.28
CA MET A 191 -2.34 11.17 -5.94
C MET A 191 -1.07 10.37 -6.21
N ILE A 192 -1.17 9.06 -6.45
CA ILE A 192 -0.01 8.22 -6.76
C ILE A 192 0.39 8.42 -8.22
N ASN A 193 -0.54 8.25 -9.16
CA ASN A 193 -0.25 8.31 -10.60
C ASN A 193 0.40 9.63 -11.10
N PRO A 194 -0.02 10.83 -10.65
CA PRO A 194 0.55 12.09 -11.14
C PRO A 194 2.02 12.32 -10.75
N THR A 195 2.54 11.57 -9.77
CA THR A 195 3.94 11.67 -9.32
C THR A 195 4.91 10.87 -10.20
N GLY A 196 4.42 10.25 -11.28
CA GLY A 196 5.21 9.37 -12.14
C GLY A 196 5.27 7.92 -11.66
N VAL A 197 4.81 7.64 -10.43
CA VAL A 197 4.70 6.28 -9.89
C VAL A 197 3.51 5.56 -10.53
N ARG A 198 3.76 4.39 -11.12
CA ARG A 198 2.72 3.56 -11.74
C ARG A 198 2.18 2.52 -10.77
N ILE A 199 0.86 2.37 -10.75
CA ILE A 199 0.16 1.31 -10.02
C ILE A 199 -0.36 0.27 -11.01
N TYR A 200 -0.11 -1.00 -10.71
CA TYR A 200 -0.64 -2.12 -11.47
C TYR A 200 -1.52 -3.00 -10.61
N ARG A 201 -2.74 -3.29 -11.07
CA ARG A 201 -3.57 -4.32 -10.47
C ARG A 201 -3.00 -5.70 -10.82
N VAL A 202 -2.62 -6.48 -9.82
CA VAL A 202 -1.94 -7.77 -10.02
C VAL A 202 -2.83 -8.75 -10.80
N LYS A 203 -4.15 -8.73 -10.58
CA LYS A 203 -5.09 -9.54 -11.37
C LYS A 203 -4.96 -9.30 -12.88
N ASP A 204 -4.76 -8.06 -13.29
CA ASP A 204 -4.64 -7.70 -14.70
C ASP A 204 -3.25 -8.00 -15.25
N MET A 205 -2.21 -7.81 -14.43
CA MET A 205 -0.85 -8.29 -14.77
C MET A 205 -0.85 -9.80 -15.03
N LEU A 206 -1.51 -10.59 -14.18
CA LEU A 206 -1.61 -12.04 -14.35
C LEU A 206 -2.39 -12.42 -15.62
N LYS A 207 -3.44 -11.66 -16.00
CA LYS A 207 -4.12 -11.86 -17.29
C LYS A 207 -3.22 -11.58 -18.48
N PHE A 208 -2.34 -10.58 -18.39
CA PHE A 208 -1.36 -10.31 -19.43
C PHE A 208 -0.35 -11.46 -19.52
N PHE A 209 0.19 -11.87 -18.37
CA PHE A 209 1.12 -12.98 -18.23
C PHE A 209 0.57 -14.25 -18.90
N ASP A 210 -0.66 -14.64 -18.55
CA ASP A 210 -1.32 -15.86 -19.08
C ASP A 210 -1.59 -15.80 -20.60
N ARG A 211 -1.53 -14.62 -21.23
CA ARG A 211 -1.79 -14.45 -22.66
C ARG A 211 -0.52 -14.31 -23.49
N ARG A 212 0.51 -13.68 -22.95
CA ARG A 212 1.70 -13.24 -23.70
C ARG A 212 2.99 -13.91 -23.27
N LEU A 213 3.02 -14.42 -22.04
CA LEU A 213 4.19 -15.04 -21.43
C LEU A 213 3.94 -16.53 -21.13
N VAL A 214 3.14 -17.20 -21.97
CA VAL A 214 2.80 -18.62 -21.78
C VAL A 214 4.03 -19.53 -21.86
N GLU A 215 5.04 -19.13 -22.63
CA GLU A 215 6.32 -19.82 -22.78
C GLU A 215 7.39 -19.32 -21.79
N SER A 216 7.04 -18.37 -20.91
CA SER A 216 7.96 -17.83 -19.91
C SER A 216 8.37 -18.91 -18.92
N SER A 217 9.61 -18.78 -18.44
CA SER A 217 10.15 -19.61 -17.37
C SER A 217 9.56 -19.30 -15.99
N VAL A 218 8.89 -18.15 -15.85
CA VAL A 218 8.30 -17.68 -14.61
C VAL A 218 7.07 -18.50 -14.24
N HIS A 219 7.02 -19.00 -13.00
CA HIS A 219 5.87 -19.75 -12.51
C HIS A 219 5.26 -19.09 -11.27
N ILE A 220 4.14 -18.39 -11.45
CA ILE A 220 3.33 -17.85 -10.35
C ILE A 220 2.27 -18.88 -9.95
N SER A 221 2.49 -19.53 -8.80
CA SER A 221 1.64 -20.63 -8.31
C SER A 221 0.19 -20.20 -8.02
N SER A 222 -0.74 -21.15 -8.08
CA SER A 222 -2.16 -20.91 -7.76
C SER A 222 -2.39 -20.29 -6.38
N ARG A 223 -1.59 -20.70 -5.38
CA ARG A 223 -1.62 -20.13 -4.02
C ARG A 223 -1.36 -18.63 -4.01
N LEU A 224 -0.35 -18.17 -4.75
CA LEU A 224 0.00 -16.74 -4.83
C LEU A 224 -1.08 -15.95 -5.58
N ARG A 225 -1.60 -16.53 -6.67
CA ARG A 225 -2.72 -15.94 -7.44
C ARG A 225 -3.97 -15.79 -6.58
N ASP A 226 -4.30 -16.80 -5.77
CA ASP A 226 -5.44 -16.77 -4.86
C ASP A 226 -5.26 -15.73 -3.76
N TRP A 227 -4.06 -15.62 -3.19
CA TRP A 227 -3.75 -14.59 -2.22
C TRP A 227 -3.91 -13.18 -2.82
N ALA A 228 -3.31 -12.93 -3.98
CA ALA A 228 -3.39 -11.63 -4.66
C ALA A 228 -4.84 -11.27 -5.00
N ARG A 229 -5.65 -12.27 -5.38
CA ARG A 229 -7.08 -12.10 -5.61
C ARG A 229 -7.86 -11.75 -4.34
N ASN A 230 -7.54 -12.37 -3.20
CA ASN A 230 -8.22 -12.11 -1.93
C ASN A 230 -7.93 -10.72 -1.37
N ALA A 231 -6.69 -10.25 -1.53
CA ALA A 231 -6.29 -8.89 -1.18
C ALA A 231 -6.84 -7.84 -2.16
N ASP A 232 -7.28 -8.25 -3.35
CA ASP A 232 -7.39 -7.36 -4.52
C ASP A 232 -6.10 -6.54 -4.68
N GLU A 233 -5.01 -7.26 -4.90
CA GLU A 233 -3.64 -6.74 -4.81
C GLU A 233 -3.31 -5.75 -5.94
N TYR A 234 -2.65 -4.67 -5.54
CA TYR A 234 -2.03 -3.67 -6.38
C TYR A 234 -0.55 -3.55 -6.01
N VAL A 235 0.30 -3.31 -6.99
CA VAL A 235 1.74 -3.07 -6.76
C VAL A 235 2.17 -1.74 -7.37
N CYS A 236 3.05 -1.05 -6.65
CA CYS A 236 3.78 0.12 -7.14
C CYS A 236 5.26 -0.22 -7.24
N TRP A 237 5.96 0.35 -8.22
CA TRP A 237 7.41 0.25 -8.30
C TRP A 237 8.07 1.27 -7.36
N SER A 238 9.09 0.81 -6.63
CA SER A 238 9.97 1.57 -5.75
C SER A 238 9.31 2.15 -4.49
N LEU A 239 8.30 3.02 -4.60
CA LEU A 239 7.68 3.70 -3.46
C LEU A 239 6.24 4.13 -3.71
N VAL A 240 5.50 4.42 -2.65
CA VAL A 240 4.25 5.19 -2.69
C VAL A 240 4.53 6.61 -2.18
N PRO A 241 4.15 7.67 -2.92
CA PRO A 241 4.39 9.04 -2.50
C PRO A 241 3.72 9.36 -1.17
N ARG A 242 4.38 10.18 -0.34
CA ARG A 242 3.84 10.58 0.96
C ARG A 242 2.56 11.39 0.80
N GLU A 243 2.46 12.21 -0.24
CA GLU A 243 1.32 13.05 -0.57
C GLU A 243 0.06 12.23 -0.88
N ALA A 244 0.22 10.95 -1.23
CA ALA A 244 -0.90 10.05 -1.40
C ALA A 244 -1.47 9.55 -0.08
N LEU A 245 -0.73 9.60 1.03
CA LEU A 245 -1.22 9.19 2.34
C LEU A 245 -2.31 10.15 2.82
N VAL A 246 -3.50 9.60 3.03
CA VAL A 246 -4.66 10.32 3.57
C VAL A 246 -4.76 10.14 5.07
N ALA A 247 -4.58 8.90 5.54
CA ALA A 247 -4.67 8.55 6.94
C ALA A 247 -3.70 7.41 7.26
N PHE A 248 -3.10 7.48 8.44
CA PHE A 248 -2.42 6.35 9.07
C PHE A 248 -3.04 6.16 10.45
N THR A 249 -3.60 4.98 10.72
CA THR A 249 -4.22 4.67 12.01
C THR A 249 -3.38 3.61 12.72
N PRO A 250 -2.72 3.94 13.85
CA PRO A 250 -2.01 2.97 14.65
C PRO A 250 -2.92 1.80 15.06
N LEU A 251 -2.37 0.59 15.10
CA LEU A 251 -3.14 -0.60 15.46
C LEU A 251 -3.82 -0.49 16.83
N PRO A 252 -3.19 0.07 17.89
CA PRO A 252 -3.87 0.27 19.17
C PRO A 252 -5.14 1.12 19.07
N ASP A 253 -5.16 2.14 18.20
CA ASP A 253 -6.33 2.99 18.00
C ASP A 253 -7.40 2.28 17.15
N LEU A 254 -6.96 1.43 16.22
CA LEU A 254 -7.84 0.62 15.36
C LEU A 254 -8.60 -0.45 16.16
N ILE A 255 -7.97 -1.06 17.17
CA ILE A 255 -8.57 -2.11 18.02
C ILE A 255 -9.11 -1.57 19.35
N GLU A 256 -9.01 -0.27 19.60
CA GLU A 256 -9.43 0.40 20.84
C GLU A 256 -8.71 -0.20 22.08
N SER A 257 -7.39 -0.29 21.90
CA SER A 257 -6.22 -0.48 22.77
C SER A 257 -6.05 -1.67 23.72
N PHE A 258 -7.04 -2.40 24.24
CA PHE A 258 -6.71 -3.68 24.94
C PHE A 258 -7.83 -4.72 24.84
N ASN A 259 -7.53 -5.84 24.15
CA ASN A 259 -8.35 -7.05 23.97
C ASN A 259 -9.58 -6.97 23.06
N GLY A 260 -9.72 -5.93 22.23
CA GLY A 260 -10.95 -5.71 21.47
C GLY A 260 -12.12 -5.69 22.44
N GLY A 261 -12.06 -4.73 23.38
CA GLY A 261 -13.01 -4.61 24.50
C GLY A 261 -14.42 -4.88 24.02
N GLU A 262 -15.30 -5.43 24.86
CA GLU A 262 -16.58 -5.98 24.41
C GLU A 262 -17.40 -5.06 23.48
N GLU A 263 -17.14 -3.74 23.55
CA GLU A 263 -17.72 -2.69 22.71
C GLU A 263 -16.90 -2.22 21.50
N ALA A 264 -15.69 -2.71 21.22
CA ALA A 264 -14.88 -2.31 20.07
C ALA A 264 -15.55 -2.71 18.75
N PHE A 265 -15.26 -1.96 17.67
CA PHE A 265 -15.78 -2.32 16.34
C PHE A 265 -15.10 -3.57 15.75
N LEU A 266 -13.78 -3.71 15.90
CA LEU A 266 -13.11 -4.94 15.52
C LEU A 266 -13.28 -5.97 16.63
N THR A 267 -14.13 -6.97 16.40
CA THR A 267 -14.41 -8.00 17.40
C THR A 267 -13.13 -8.77 17.77
N LYS A 268 -13.06 -9.28 19.00
CA LYS A 268 -11.95 -10.15 19.42
C LYS A 268 -11.72 -11.32 18.46
N GLY A 269 -12.81 -11.93 17.95
CA GLY A 269 -12.74 -12.99 16.95
C GLY A 269 -12.08 -12.55 15.64
N PHE A 270 -12.33 -11.31 15.20
CA PHE A 270 -11.68 -10.70 14.04
C PHE A 270 -10.19 -10.50 14.30
N VAL A 271 -9.84 -9.85 15.40
CA VAL A 271 -8.46 -9.51 15.78
C VAL A 271 -7.61 -10.77 15.93
N ASP A 272 -8.11 -11.80 16.61
CA ASP A 272 -7.34 -13.01 16.95
C ASP A 272 -7.18 -13.99 15.76
N SER A 273 -7.93 -13.81 14.66
CA SER A 273 -7.94 -14.79 13.57
C SER A 273 -6.69 -14.72 12.68
N ASN A 274 -6.16 -15.89 12.30
CA ASN A 274 -5.01 -16.03 11.39
C ASN A 274 -5.41 -16.01 9.91
N TYR A 275 -6.69 -16.17 9.60
CA TYR A 275 -7.21 -16.03 8.25
C TYR A 275 -8.61 -15.41 8.31
N LEU A 276 -8.92 -14.51 7.38
CA LEU A 276 -10.28 -13.96 7.25
C LEU A 276 -11.32 -15.03 7.01
N ARG A 277 -10.95 -16.13 6.35
CA ARG A 277 -11.83 -17.28 6.13
C ARG A 277 -12.26 -17.89 7.46
N ASP A 278 -11.31 -18.21 8.34
CA ASP A 278 -11.58 -18.79 9.65
C ASP A 278 -12.45 -17.87 10.50
N PHE A 279 -12.22 -16.56 10.40
CA PHE A 279 -13.07 -15.56 11.06
C PHE A 279 -14.51 -15.65 10.56
N ARG A 280 -14.74 -15.75 9.25
CA ARG A 280 -16.07 -15.84 8.65
C ARG A 280 -16.83 -17.11 9.00
N GLU A 281 -16.13 -18.15 9.47
CA GLU A 281 -16.74 -19.39 9.95
C GLU A 281 -17.19 -19.29 11.43
N ARG A 282 -16.84 -18.20 12.14
CA ARG A 282 -17.27 -17.97 13.52
C ARG A 282 -18.72 -17.49 13.61
N PRO A 283 -19.41 -17.77 14.72
CA PRO A 283 -20.73 -17.19 14.99
C PRO A 283 -20.67 -15.66 14.95
N LEU A 284 -21.68 -15.05 14.33
CA LEU A 284 -21.81 -13.60 14.27
C LEU A 284 -22.19 -13.04 15.65
N VAL A 285 -21.61 -11.88 15.98
CA VAL A 285 -21.93 -11.15 17.20
C VAL A 285 -23.25 -10.42 16.98
N HIS A 286 -24.24 -10.80 17.79
CA HIS A 286 -25.56 -10.18 17.74
C HIS A 286 -25.52 -8.84 18.46
N VAL A 287 -25.83 -7.76 17.75
CA VAL A 287 -25.89 -6.40 18.32
C VAL A 287 -27.12 -5.66 17.82
N SER A 288 -27.57 -4.67 18.59
CA SER A 288 -28.62 -3.77 18.13
C SER A 288 -28.10 -2.86 17.00
N LEU A 289 -29.01 -2.33 16.17
CA LEU A 289 -28.65 -1.36 15.13
C LEU A 289 -27.91 -0.15 15.71
N ARG A 290 -28.41 0.38 16.83
CA ARG A 290 -27.80 1.52 17.53
C ARG A 290 -26.40 1.19 18.00
N GLU A 291 -26.20 0.01 18.57
CA GLU A 291 -24.90 -0.42 19.04
C GLU A 291 -23.90 -0.57 17.89
N TYR A 292 -24.29 -1.22 16.79
CA TYR A 292 -23.44 -1.31 15.59
C TYR A 292 -23.04 0.09 15.08
N ALA A 293 -24.00 0.99 14.98
CA ALA A 293 -23.81 2.38 14.57
C ALA A 293 -22.85 3.15 15.50
N ASP A 294 -22.99 3.02 16.82
CA ASP A 294 -22.10 3.66 17.80
C ASP A 294 -20.67 3.11 17.70
N ARG A 295 -20.50 1.79 17.52
CA ARG A 295 -19.19 1.15 17.30
C ARG A 295 -18.54 1.64 16.00
N ALA A 296 -19.30 1.63 14.90
CA ALA A 296 -18.85 2.10 13.59
C ALA A 296 -18.43 3.57 13.64
N SER A 297 -19.18 4.42 14.36
CA SER A 297 -18.85 5.84 14.55
C SER A 297 -17.47 6.02 15.21
N ARG A 298 -17.20 5.31 16.31
CA ARG A 298 -15.91 5.35 17.00
C ARG A 298 -14.77 4.88 16.09
N PHE A 299 -14.98 3.79 15.38
CA PHE A 299 -13.99 3.22 14.47
C PHE A 299 -13.62 4.21 13.35
N VAL A 300 -14.62 4.80 12.69
CA VAL A 300 -14.39 5.80 11.63
C VAL A 300 -13.73 7.05 12.20
N ARG A 301 -14.16 7.52 13.38
CA ARG A 301 -13.52 8.66 14.05
C ARG A 301 -12.02 8.41 14.24
N ASN A 302 -11.63 7.25 14.73
CA ASN A 302 -10.21 6.92 14.94
C ASN A 302 -9.43 6.90 13.61
N ILE A 303 -10.07 6.49 12.50
CA ILE A 303 -9.46 6.54 11.16
C ILE A 303 -9.24 7.98 10.68
N ILE A 304 -10.21 8.86 10.88
CA ILE A 304 -10.17 10.22 10.34
C ILE A 304 -9.48 11.25 11.24
N THR A 305 -9.08 10.87 12.46
CA THR A 305 -8.55 11.81 13.48
C THR A 305 -7.31 12.55 12.99
N ASP A 306 -6.44 11.86 12.24
CA ASP A 306 -5.19 12.43 11.74
C ASP A 306 -5.29 12.96 10.30
N VAL A 307 -6.50 13.04 9.73
CA VAL A 307 -6.71 13.59 8.39
C VAL A 307 -6.62 15.12 8.46
N SER A 308 -5.64 15.69 7.75
CA SER A 308 -5.31 17.11 7.83
C SER A 308 -6.34 18.06 7.19
N ASN A 309 -7.24 17.55 6.34
CA ASN A 309 -8.19 18.35 5.56
C ASN A 309 -9.62 17.84 5.75
N LEU A 310 -10.53 18.75 6.15
CA LEU A 310 -11.95 18.45 6.34
C LEU A 310 -12.62 17.89 5.09
N GLU A 311 -12.30 18.41 3.90
CA GLU A 311 -12.90 17.89 2.66
C GLU A 311 -12.43 16.46 2.38
N GLU A 312 -11.15 16.17 2.58
CA GLU A 312 -10.65 14.80 2.43
C GLU A 312 -11.26 13.88 3.49
N ALA A 313 -11.45 14.35 4.73
CA ALA A 313 -12.11 13.60 5.79
C ALA A 313 -13.58 13.28 5.43
N LYS A 314 -14.33 14.23 4.85
CA LYS A 314 -15.69 13.97 4.33
C LYS A 314 -15.69 12.89 3.26
N GLN A 315 -14.76 12.99 2.31
CA GLN A 315 -14.64 12.05 1.20
C GLN A 315 -14.28 10.63 1.67
N LEU A 316 -13.43 10.52 2.70
CA LEU A 316 -13.09 9.26 3.34
C LEU A 316 -14.25 8.70 4.17
N CYS A 317 -14.97 9.56 4.91
CA CYS A 317 -16.19 9.21 5.63
C CYS A 317 -17.23 8.57 4.71
N MET A 318 -17.59 9.22 3.60
CA MET A 318 -18.54 8.67 2.62
C MET A 318 -18.09 7.30 2.10
N HIS A 319 -16.79 7.13 1.87
CA HIS A 319 -16.24 5.84 1.46
C HIS A 319 -16.32 4.77 2.57
N MET A 320 -16.12 5.16 3.83
CA MET A 320 -16.27 4.26 4.98
C MET A 320 -17.72 3.83 5.19
N GLU A 321 -18.72 4.66 4.88
CA GLU A 321 -20.14 4.25 4.92
C GLU A 321 -20.39 3.03 4.03
N GLU A 322 -19.88 3.04 2.79
CA GLU A 322 -20.00 1.91 1.87
C GLU A 322 -19.31 0.65 2.42
N VAL A 323 -18.10 0.81 2.97
CA VAL A 323 -17.30 -0.29 3.55
C VAL A 323 -17.99 -0.93 4.78
N LEU A 324 -18.75 -0.15 5.54
CA LEU A 324 -19.41 -0.57 6.79
C LEU A 324 -20.87 -0.97 6.58
N SER A 325 -21.42 -0.83 5.38
CA SER A 325 -22.81 -1.16 5.03
C SER A 325 -23.15 -2.66 5.12
N ASN A 326 -22.15 -3.54 5.19
CA ASN A 326 -22.35 -4.99 5.33
C ASN A 326 -21.77 -5.52 6.66
N PRO A 327 -22.58 -5.52 7.75
CA PRO A 327 -22.13 -5.92 9.09
C PRO A 327 -21.59 -7.35 9.15
N SER A 328 -22.13 -8.27 8.33
CA SER A 328 -21.70 -9.68 8.31
C SER A 328 -20.23 -9.85 7.88
N THR A 329 -19.72 -8.95 7.05
CA THR A 329 -18.30 -8.93 6.64
C THR A 329 -17.38 -8.65 7.84
N TRP A 330 -17.91 -7.93 8.82
CA TRP A 330 -17.25 -7.54 10.06
C TRP A 330 -17.61 -8.46 11.25
N GLY A 331 -18.35 -9.54 11.00
CA GLY A 331 -18.74 -10.54 11.99
C GLY A 331 -19.93 -10.14 12.85
N TYR A 332 -20.77 -9.23 12.38
CA TYR A 332 -21.96 -8.79 13.10
C TYR A 332 -23.24 -9.35 12.48
N GLU A 333 -24.17 -9.74 13.34
CA GLU A 333 -25.56 -9.98 13.00
C GLU A 333 -26.37 -8.86 13.65
N VAL A 334 -27.00 -8.04 12.81
CA VAL A 334 -27.78 -6.90 13.25
C VAL A 334 -29.20 -7.15 12.75
N ALA A 335 -30.20 -7.00 13.61
CA ALA A 335 -31.61 -7.06 13.20
C ALA A 335 -32.05 -5.67 12.71
N TYR A 336 -32.22 -5.50 11.40
CA TYR A 336 -32.57 -4.22 10.76
C TYR A 336 -33.27 -4.41 9.42
N SER A 337 -33.93 -3.35 8.92
CA SER A 337 -34.21 -3.20 7.49
C SER A 337 -33.06 -2.47 6.82
N ALA A 338 -32.69 -2.82 5.58
CA ALA A 338 -31.52 -2.24 4.89
C ALA A 338 -31.49 -0.69 4.93
N GLN A 339 -32.66 -0.05 4.77
CA GLN A 339 -32.80 1.40 4.85
C GLN A 339 -32.45 1.97 6.23
N ASP A 340 -32.83 1.28 7.30
CA ASP A 340 -32.52 1.71 8.67
C ASP A 340 -31.02 1.61 8.94
N LEU A 341 -30.33 0.62 8.37
CA LEU A 341 -28.88 0.49 8.51
C LEU A 341 -28.14 1.60 7.79
N ASP A 342 -28.46 1.85 6.52
CA ASP A 342 -27.81 2.90 5.74
C ASP A 342 -27.98 4.26 6.43
N ALA A 343 -29.20 4.58 6.88
CA ALA A 343 -29.47 5.82 7.61
C ALA A 343 -28.69 5.91 8.93
N ALA A 344 -28.62 4.82 9.69
CA ALA A 344 -27.87 4.78 10.95
C ALA A 344 -26.36 4.94 10.72
N ILE A 345 -25.80 4.33 9.68
CA ILE A 345 -24.38 4.41 9.35
C ILE A 345 -24.02 5.80 8.85
N SER A 346 -24.78 6.37 7.91
CA SER A 346 -24.53 7.75 7.44
C SER A 346 -24.64 8.76 8.58
N SER A 347 -25.63 8.63 9.47
CA SER A 347 -25.72 9.49 10.66
C SER A 347 -24.52 9.32 11.60
N SER A 348 -24.02 8.09 11.76
CA SER A 348 -22.91 7.77 12.66
C SER A 348 -21.56 8.25 12.15
N VAL A 349 -21.33 8.12 10.86
CA VAL A 349 -20.14 8.61 10.17
C VAL A 349 -20.13 10.14 10.14
N LYS A 350 -21.28 10.78 9.91
CA LYS A 350 -21.41 12.23 10.03
C LYS A 350 -21.06 12.72 11.44
N LYS A 351 -21.56 12.05 12.48
CA LYS A 351 -21.24 12.37 13.87
C LYS A 351 -19.75 12.19 14.18
N ALA A 352 -19.10 11.18 13.60
CA ALA A 352 -17.66 10.98 13.73
C ALA A 352 -16.88 12.18 13.16
N LEU A 353 -17.29 12.66 11.98
CA LEU A 353 -16.72 13.86 11.33
C LEU A 353 -16.95 15.13 12.18
N GLU A 354 -18.18 15.36 12.64
CA GLU A 354 -18.52 16.50 13.50
C GLU A 354 -17.67 16.52 14.77
N THR A 355 -17.49 15.35 15.40
CA THR A 355 -16.67 15.21 16.60
C THR A 355 -15.19 15.44 16.34
N ALA A 356 -14.64 14.88 15.25
CA ALA A 356 -13.22 15.01 14.93
C ALA A 356 -12.81 16.44 14.56
N PHE A 357 -13.71 17.19 13.90
CA PHE A 357 -13.43 18.55 13.41
C PHE A 357 -14.09 19.67 14.22
N GLY A 358 -14.78 19.34 15.32
CA GLY A 358 -15.46 20.33 16.16
C GLY A 358 -16.57 21.10 15.45
N LEU A 359 -17.26 20.47 14.50
CA LEU A 359 -18.37 21.07 13.75
C LEU A 359 -19.65 20.91 14.58
N SER A 360 -20.24 22.02 15.02
CA SER A 360 -21.49 22.06 15.80
C SER A 360 -22.71 22.35 14.96
#